data_AF-T1GPA1-F1
#
_entry.id   AF-T1GPA1-F1
#
_cell.length_a   1.000
_cell.length_b   1.000
_cell.length_c   1.000
_cell.angle_alpha   90.00
_cell.angle_beta   90.00
_cell.angle_gamma   90.00
#
_symmetry.space_group_name_H-M   'P 1'
#
loop_
_entity.id
_entity.type
_entity.pdbx_description
1 polymer ?
#
loop_
_entity_poly.entity_id
_entity_poly.type
_entity_poly.pdbx_seq_one_letter_code
_entity_poly.pdbx_strand_id
1 'polypeptide(L)'
;VLWSRPIPLGWYFAPQWEKKHGLRWPRALCDNWLKSDRFLRNFAADLPLCPCDLEHAVADKGRYMPDPDCDKDSNPTCLYHYGAIHCVLSGTPVAQGASQQCCYDR
;
A
#
# COMPACT_ATOMS: atom_id res chain seq x y z
N VAL A 1 0.92 -3.18 23.29
CA VAL A 1 1.09 -4.36 22.41
C VAL A 1 1.76 -3.87 21.12
N LEU A 2 2.89 -4.45 20.71
CA LEU A 2 3.50 -4.12 19.40
C LEU A 2 2.68 -4.82 18.30
N TRP A 3 2.13 -4.04 17.37
CA TRP A 3 1.33 -4.54 16.24
C TRP A 3 2.18 -5.09 15.10
N SER A 4 3.49 -4.90 15.16
CA SER A 4 4.48 -5.42 14.20
C SER A 4 5.68 -6.00 14.93
N ARG A 5 6.46 -6.84 14.24
CA ARG A 5 7.77 -7.27 14.76
C ARG A 5 8.77 -6.12 14.62
N PRO A 6 9.79 -6.02 15.50
CA PRO A 6 10.87 -5.05 15.33
C PRO A 6 11.51 -5.22 13.95
N ILE A 7 11.53 -4.14 13.16
CA ILE A 7 12.19 -4.13 11.85
C ILE A 7 13.67 -3.79 12.09
N PRO A 8 14.60 -4.71 11.83
CA PRO A 8 16.02 -4.45 12.04
C PRO A 8 16.54 -3.37 11.09
N LEU A 9 17.25 -2.38 11.63
CA LEU A 9 17.91 -1.34 10.82
C LEU A 9 19.11 -1.93 10.08
N GLY A 10 19.09 -1.92 8.75
CA GLY A 10 20.09 -2.63 7.96
C GLY A 10 21.53 -2.17 8.18
N TRP A 11 21.76 -0.88 8.40
CA TRP A 11 23.09 -0.34 8.72
C TRP A 11 23.63 -0.84 10.06
N TYR A 12 22.75 -1.08 11.04
CA TYR A 12 23.12 -1.54 12.37
C TYR A 12 23.48 -3.03 12.38
N PHE A 13 22.77 -3.83 11.56
CA PHE A 13 22.98 -5.28 11.46
C PHE A 13 23.94 -5.71 10.34
N ALA A 14 24.48 -4.76 9.56
CA ALA A 14 25.31 -5.05 8.40
C ALA A 14 26.50 -5.97 8.73
N PRO A 15 27.29 -5.76 9.80
CA PRO A 15 28.43 -6.65 10.11
C PRO A 15 28.02 -8.09 10.43
N GLN A 16 26.87 -8.28 11.08
CA GLN A 16 26.35 -9.61 11.43
C GLN A 16 25.77 -10.30 10.19
N TRP A 17 25.08 -9.55 9.33
CA TRP A 17 24.50 -10.07 8.10
C TRP A 17 25.54 -10.35 7.03
N GLU A 18 26.62 -9.59 6.94
CA GLU A 18 27.76 -9.91 6.07
C GLU A 18 28.37 -11.27 6.44
N LYS A 19 28.54 -11.55 7.73
CA LYS A 19 29.03 -12.85 8.22
C LYS A 19 28.06 -14.00 7.90
N LYS A 20 26.75 -13.75 7.95
CA LYS A 20 25.71 -14.78 7.80
C LYS A 20 25.27 -15.01 6.35
N HIS A 21 25.21 -13.95 5.55
CA HIS A 21 24.61 -13.93 4.21
C HIS A 21 25.61 -13.47 3.13
N GLY A 22 26.84 -13.10 3.51
CA GLY A 22 27.91 -12.64 2.61
C GLY A 22 27.88 -11.13 2.33
N LEU A 23 28.87 -10.65 1.58
CA LEU A 23 29.02 -9.23 1.19
C LEU A 23 27.80 -8.65 0.47
N ARG A 24 27.00 -9.50 -0.19
CA ARG A 24 25.76 -9.13 -0.89
C ARG A 24 24.51 -9.46 -0.07
N TRP A 25 24.60 -9.42 1.26
CA TRP A 25 23.48 -9.69 2.15
C TRP A 25 22.19 -8.93 1.83
N PRO A 26 22.20 -7.65 1.35
CA PRO A 26 20.93 -6.95 1.09
C PRO A 26 20.14 -7.64 -0.02
N ARG A 27 20.86 -8.09 -1.06
CA ARG A 27 20.27 -8.82 -2.18
C ARG A 27 19.79 -10.20 -1.74
N ALA A 28 20.59 -10.92 -0.93
CA ALA A 28 20.20 -12.23 -0.43
C ALA A 28 18.93 -12.17 0.45
N LEU A 29 18.79 -11.15 1.30
CA LEU A 29 17.58 -10.93 2.09
C LEU A 29 16.39 -10.56 1.21
N CYS A 30 16.58 -9.67 0.22
CA CYS A 30 15.55 -9.29 -0.73
C CYS A 30 15.03 -10.50 -1.53
N ASP A 31 15.93 -11.33 -2.07
CA ASP A 31 15.56 -12.53 -2.83
C ASP A 31 14.82 -13.55 -1.95
N ASN A 32 15.20 -13.69 -0.68
CA ASN A 32 14.51 -14.56 0.27
C ASN A 32 13.13 -14.02 0.66
N TRP A 33 13.00 -12.71 0.85
CA TRP A 33 11.71 -12.06 1.05
C TRP A 33 10.80 -12.28 -0.16
N LEU A 34 11.30 -12.05 -1.38
CA LEU A 34 10.53 -12.24 -2.62
C LEU A 34 10.05 -13.68 -2.80
N LYS A 35 10.86 -14.67 -2.42
CA LYS A 35 10.44 -16.08 -2.42
C LYS A 35 9.26 -16.31 -1.47
N SER A 36 9.30 -15.71 -0.29
CA SER A 36 8.27 -15.85 0.74
C SER A 36 6.98 -15.12 0.34
N ASP A 37 7.13 -13.93 -0.25
CA ASP A 37 6.04 -13.08 -0.73
C ASP A 37 5.16 -13.80 -1.76
N ARG A 38 5.76 -14.57 -2.67
CA ARG A 38 5.04 -15.39 -3.66
C ARG A 38 4.12 -16.45 -3.08
N PHE A 39 4.33 -16.85 -1.83
CA PHE A 39 3.47 -17.82 -1.13
C PHE A 39 2.40 -17.16 -0.27
N LEU A 40 2.43 -15.84 -0.12
CA LEU A 40 1.36 -15.12 0.55
C LEU A 40 0.09 -15.17 -0.33
N ARG A 41 -1.06 -15.12 0.34
CA ARG A 41 -2.35 -15.06 -0.36
C ARG A 41 -2.39 -13.80 -1.22
N ASN A 42 -2.98 -13.92 -2.41
CA ASN A 42 -3.18 -12.78 -3.29
C ASN A 42 -4.26 -11.86 -2.71
N PHE A 43 -3.86 -10.93 -1.85
CA PHE A 43 -4.77 -9.95 -1.25
C PHE A 43 -5.46 -9.08 -2.31
N ALA A 44 -4.85 -8.91 -3.49
CA ALA A 44 -5.41 -8.11 -4.56
C ALA A 44 -6.68 -8.74 -5.16
N ALA A 45 -6.85 -10.07 -5.05
CA ALA A 45 -8.07 -10.75 -5.45
C ALA A 45 -9.24 -10.53 -4.47
N ASP A 46 -8.95 -10.17 -3.21
CA ASP A 46 -9.94 -9.92 -2.17
C ASP A 46 -10.40 -8.46 -2.14
N LEU A 47 -9.73 -7.56 -2.87
CA LEU A 47 -10.08 -6.14 -2.94
C LEU A 47 -11.40 -5.96 -3.70
N PRO A 48 -12.32 -5.09 -3.21
CA PRO A 48 -13.50 -4.73 -3.98
C PRO A 48 -13.10 -4.05 -5.29
N LEU A 49 -14.00 -4.08 -6.27
CA LEU A 49 -13.81 -3.28 -7.48
C LEU A 49 -14.04 -1.81 -7.14
N CYS A 50 -13.20 -0.94 -7.69
CA CYS A 50 -13.45 0.50 -7.62
C CYS A 50 -14.81 0.82 -8.28
N PRO A 51 -15.58 1.76 -7.73
CA PRO A 51 -16.67 2.38 -8.45
C PRO A 51 -16.20 2.85 -9.84
N CYS A 52 -17.04 2.73 -10.86
CA CYS A 52 -16.66 3.15 -12.21
C CYS A 52 -16.63 4.67 -12.34
N ASP A 53 -17.54 5.35 -11.63
CA ASP A 53 -17.69 6.81 -11.70
C ASP A 53 -17.29 7.47 -10.38
N LEU A 54 -16.66 8.64 -10.50
CA LEU A 54 -16.30 9.48 -9.36
C LEU A 54 -17.52 9.83 -8.50
N GLU A 55 -18.64 10.17 -9.13
CA GLU A 55 -19.88 10.53 -8.43
C GLU A 55 -20.41 9.37 -7.57
N HIS A 56 -20.30 8.12 -8.06
CA HIS A 56 -20.65 6.94 -7.27
C HIS A 56 -19.70 6.76 -6.08
N ALA A 57 -18.40 6.98 -6.27
CA ALA A 57 -17.42 6.88 -5.21
C ALA A 57 -17.64 7.91 -4.09
N VAL A 58 -17.96 9.16 -4.46
CA VAL A 58 -18.21 10.26 -3.51
C VAL A 58 -19.56 10.13 -2.80
N ALA A 59 -20.58 9.58 -3.48
CA ALA A 59 -21.87 9.29 -2.87
C ALA A 59 -21.78 8.17 -1.83
N ASP A 60 -20.90 7.19 -2.03
CA ASP A 60 -20.71 6.05 -1.14
C ASP A 60 -19.72 6.32 0.01
N LYS A 61 -20.08 7.29 0.85
CA LYS A 61 -19.30 7.71 2.01
C LYS A 61 -19.19 6.65 3.12
N GLY A 62 -20.00 5.61 3.04
CA GLY A 62 -19.99 4.50 4.00
C GLY A 62 -18.85 3.52 3.74
N ARG A 63 -18.51 3.30 2.46
CA ARG A 63 -17.40 2.41 2.06
C ARG A 63 -16.14 3.16 1.66
N TYR A 64 -16.24 4.43 1.26
CA TYR A 64 -15.12 5.20 0.76
C TYR A 64 -14.98 6.53 1.50
N MET A 65 -13.74 6.98 1.67
CA MET A 65 -13.39 8.29 2.23
C MET A 65 -12.48 9.03 1.25
N PRO A 66 -12.52 10.38 1.18
CA PRO A 66 -11.61 11.13 0.33
C PRO A 66 -10.16 10.95 0.77
N ASP A 67 -9.25 10.84 -0.20
CA ASP A 67 -7.82 10.80 0.04
C ASP A 67 -7.29 12.20 0.39
N PRO A 68 -6.69 12.42 1.57
CA PRO A 68 -6.14 13.72 1.96
C PRO A 68 -5.08 14.29 1.00
N ASP A 69 -4.36 13.44 0.28
CA ASP A 69 -3.29 13.85 -0.63
C ASP A 69 -3.78 14.13 -2.06
N CYS A 70 -5.03 13.76 -2.37
CA CYS A 70 -5.66 13.95 -3.68
C CYS A 70 -7.17 14.11 -3.53
N ASP A 71 -7.58 15.21 -2.91
CA ASP A 71 -8.98 15.56 -2.73
C ASP A 71 -9.34 16.79 -3.57
N LYS A 72 -10.45 16.72 -4.31
CA LYS A 72 -10.87 17.81 -5.19
C LYS A 72 -11.27 19.06 -4.41
N ASP A 73 -11.73 18.88 -3.18
CA ASP A 73 -12.26 19.97 -2.34
C ASP A 73 -11.18 20.58 -1.43
N SER A 74 -10.24 19.78 -0.92
CA SER A 74 -9.19 20.27 0.00
C SER A 74 -7.78 20.33 -0.60
N ASN A 75 -7.36 19.36 -1.42
CA ASN A 75 -6.01 19.29 -1.98
C ASN A 75 -5.98 18.62 -3.38
N PRO A 76 -6.23 19.38 -4.45
CA PRO A 76 -6.41 18.82 -5.80
C PRO A 76 -5.08 18.56 -6.54
N THR A 77 -3.94 18.62 -5.84
CA THR A 77 -2.62 18.54 -6.48
C THR A 77 -2.32 17.13 -7.00
N CYS A 78 -2.79 16.10 -6.28
CA CYS A 78 -2.66 14.70 -6.67
C CYS A 78 -1.25 14.32 -7.13
N LEU A 79 -0.22 14.69 -6.34
CA LEU A 79 1.19 14.61 -6.73
C LEU A 79 1.63 13.22 -7.22
N TYR A 80 1.09 12.17 -6.60
CA TYR A 80 1.42 10.78 -6.90
C TYR A 80 0.49 10.14 -7.95
N HIS A 81 -0.56 10.86 -8.38
CA HIS A 81 -1.60 10.38 -9.29
C HIS A 81 -1.83 11.39 -10.41
N TYR A 82 -0.86 11.47 -11.33
CA TYR A 82 -0.89 12.45 -12.41
C TYR A 82 -2.13 12.30 -13.30
N GLY A 83 -2.87 13.39 -13.48
CA GLY A 83 -4.12 13.41 -14.25
C GLY A 83 -5.39 13.09 -13.45
N ALA A 84 -5.25 12.60 -12.22
CA ALA A 84 -6.39 12.43 -11.33
C ALA A 84 -6.88 13.79 -10.80
N ILE A 85 -8.19 13.91 -10.63
CA ILE A 85 -8.85 15.05 -10.00
C ILE A 85 -9.25 14.75 -8.56
N HIS A 86 -9.48 13.48 -8.22
CA HIS A 86 -9.89 13.03 -6.89
C HIS A 86 -9.58 11.55 -6.71
N CYS A 87 -9.08 11.19 -5.53
CA CYS A 87 -8.96 9.81 -5.10
C CYS A 87 -9.80 9.56 -3.85
N VAL A 88 -10.29 8.32 -3.74
CA VAL A 88 -10.94 7.81 -2.54
C VAL A 88 -10.20 6.59 -2.00
N LEU A 89 -10.24 6.41 -0.69
CA LEU A 89 -9.69 5.29 0.04
C LEU A 89 -10.82 4.40 0.57
N SER A 90 -10.63 3.08 0.59
CA SER A 90 -11.56 2.16 1.23
C SER A 90 -11.60 2.42 2.74
N GLY A 91 -12.80 2.66 3.28
CA GLY A 91 -13.03 2.95 4.69
C GLY A 91 -12.73 1.80 5.65
N THR A 92 -12.77 0.57 5.14
CA THR A 92 -12.42 -0.64 5.89
C THR A 92 -11.47 -1.52 5.08
N PRO A 93 -10.44 -2.10 5.72
CA PRO A 93 -9.57 -3.05 5.05
C PRO A 93 -10.29 -4.39 4.84
N VAL A 94 -9.84 -5.15 3.85
CA VAL A 94 -10.27 -6.54 3.65
C VAL A 94 -9.75 -7.42 4.78
N ALA A 95 -10.25 -8.65 4.89
CA ALA A 95 -9.85 -9.59 5.95
C ALA A 95 -8.33 -9.82 6.06
N GLN A 96 -7.59 -9.65 4.95
CA GLN A 96 -6.13 -9.75 4.91
C GLN A 96 -5.40 -8.46 5.34
N GLY A 97 -6.13 -7.40 5.69
CA GLY A 97 -5.57 -6.11 6.11
C GLY A 97 -5.23 -5.16 4.97
N ALA A 98 -5.48 -5.53 3.72
CA ALA A 98 -5.26 -4.66 2.57
C ALA A 98 -6.41 -3.65 2.39
N SER A 99 -6.08 -2.45 1.93
CA SER A 99 -7.03 -1.41 1.52
C SER A 99 -6.83 -1.07 0.05
N GLN A 100 -7.79 -0.35 -0.52
CA GLN A 100 -7.76 0.10 -1.90
C GLN A 100 -7.85 1.62 -1.97
N GLN A 101 -7.14 2.20 -2.94
CA GLN A 101 -7.25 3.58 -3.36
C GLN A 101 -7.75 3.60 -4.80
N CYS A 102 -8.79 4.38 -5.07
CA CYS A 102 -9.40 4.54 -6.38
C CYS A 102 -9.28 6.00 -6.79
N CYS A 103 -8.57 6.26 -7.88
CA CYS A 103 -8.30 7.60 -8.39
C CYS A 103 -9.02 7.80 -9.71
N TYR A 104 -9.66 8.95 -9.85
CA TYR A 104 -10.49 9.30 -11.00
C TYR A 104 -9.93 10.53 -11.69
N ASP A 105 -9.93 10.49 -13.02
CA ASP A 105 -9.70 11.62 -13.90
C ASP A 105 -11.04 12.27 -14.31
N ARG A 106 -10.99 13.13 -15.34
CA ARG A 106 -12.18 13.80 -15.89
C ARG A 106 -12.91 12.94 -16.91
#